data_AF-A0A4V1FZN5-F1
#
_entry.id   AF-A0A4V1FZN5-F1
#
_cell.length_a   1.000
_cell.length_b   1.000
_cell.length_c   1.000
_cell.angle_alpha   90.00
_cell.angle_beta   90.00
_cell.angle_gamma   90.00
#
_symmetry.space_group_name_H-M   'P 1'
#
loop_
_entity.id
_entity.type
_entity.pdbx_description
1 polymer ?
#
loop_
_entity_poly.entity_id
_entity_poly.type
_entity_poly.pdbx_seq_one_letter_code
_entity_poly.pdbx_strand_id
1 'polypeptide(L)'
;MDRPAPDADRTTDSRWERSSGADRAEPIVERRPYVELALEHPDLEPTAYGDSFFPDAIPYALEGTHRVFYWRPTLESGSGEPGEWSGVCATTESLSPVTDRGPTDFDLVSRRDETTAVTVDGTIAGDSTRTLVESYAVPDVRIRALSESRLEVLVDGTAVVVPAGTRRRVSLAERTVIRVDGEESPTETTPELRVRFPGQRELHHPVIGANYRLFPSFGLDLEAVPSPLAVPTANGELDHEALAASLGVDLSARPYPERVLWQAFAYTAFDPHADSVPELWQFPTGHLALSDDQIGGDD
;
A
#
# COMPACT_ATOMS: atom_id res chain seq x y z
N MET A 1 -14.94 27.28 38.90
CA MET A 1 -14.89 26.62 37.57
C MET A 1 -13.76 25.63 37.65
N ASP A 2 -14.09 24.38 38.00
CA ASP A 2 -13.13 23.28 37.91
C ASP A 2 -12.83 23.03 36.44
N ARG A 3 -11.54 23.06 36.07
CA ARG A 3 -11.09 22.44 34.84
C ARG A 3 -11.41 20.94 34.96
N PRO A 4 -12.01 20.29 33.95
CA PRO A 4 -12.03 18.84 33.94
C PRO A 4 -10.59 18.34 34.02
N ALA A 5 -10.34 17.37 34.91
CA ALA A 5 -9.08 16.66 34.96
C ALA A 5 -8.79 16.05 33.58
N PRO A 6 -7.51 15.92 33.17
CA PRO A 6 -7.19 15.13 31.98
C PRO A 6 -7.86 13.76 32.14
N ASP A 7 -8.60 13.32 31.12
CA ASP A 7 -9.25 12.01 31.13
C ASP A 7 -8.20 10.96 31.50
N ALA A 8 -8.50 10.18 32.54
CA ALA A 8 -7.59 9.15 33.03
C ALA A 8 -7.24 8.17 31.89
N ASP A 9 -5.99 7.72 31.82
CA ASP A 9 -5.57 6.60 30.97
C ASP A 9 -6.53 5.43 31.20
N ARG A 10 -7.36 5.10 30.21
CA ARG A 10 -8.29 3.97 30.28
C ARG A 10 -7.75 2.86 29.41
N THR A 11 -7.76 1.63 29.92
CA THR A 11 -7.41 0.44 29.15
C THR A 11 -8.67 -0.33 28.79
N THR A 12 -8.71 -0.90 27.58
CA THR A 12 -9.73 -1.84 27.11
C THR A 12 -9.07 -3.19 26.85
N ASP A 13 -9.68 -4.28 27.31
CA ASP A 13 -9.16 -5.62 27.04
C ASP A 13 -9.44 -6.02 25.58
N SER A 14 -8.38 -6.25 24.79
CA SER A 14 -8.46 -6.76 23.43
C SER A 14 -7.97 -8.21 23.38
N ARG A 15 -8.73 -9.08 22.72
CA ARG A 15 -8.37 -10.50 22.53
C ARG A 15 -7.79 -10.70 21.14
N TRP A 16 -6.83 -11.60 21.04
CA TRP A 16 -6.23 -12.04 19.78
C TRP A 16 -5.82 -13.51 19.90
N GLU A 17 -5.73 -14.19 18.77
CA GLU A 17 -5.32 -15.58 18.70
C GLU A 17 -3.92 -15.73 18.14
N ARG A 18 -3.11 -16.55 18.81
CA ARG A 18 -1.77 -16.84 18.36
C ARG A 18 -1.78 -18.05 17.45
N SER A 19 -1.11 -17.95 16.30
CA SER A 19 -0.81 -19.10 15.47
C SER A 19 0.68 -19.26 15.17
N SER A 20 1.03 -20.43 14.64
CA SER A 20 2.40 -20.73 14.23
C SER A 20 2.65 -20.19 12.82
N GLY A 21 3.71 -19.39 12.69
CA GLY A 21 4.24 -18.99 11.39
C GLY A 21 5.17 -20.01 10.75
N ALA A 22 5.55 -21.09 11.46
CA ALA A 22 6.66 -21.96 11.07
C ALA A 22 6.43 -22.76 9.78
N ASP A 23 5.18 -23.12 9.50
CA ASP A 23 4.80 -23.89 8.31
C ASP A 23 4.25 -23.01 7.18
N ARG A 24 4.20 -21.68 7.38
CA ARG A 24 3.69 -20.72 6.40
C ARG A 24 4.83 -20.30 5.46
N ALA A 25 4.49 -20.05 4.19
CA ALA A 25 5.46 -19.55 3.22
C ALA A 25 6.00 -18.17 3.67
N GLU A 26 7.32 -18.01 3.60
CA GLU A 26 7.99 -16.78 4.05
C GLU A 26 7.59 -15.58 3.18
N PRO A 27 7.43 -14.38 3.78
CA PRO A 27 7.15 -13.17 3.04
C PRO A 27 8.19 -12.89 1.95
N ILE A 28 7.76 -12.17 0.91
CA ILE A 28 8.64 -11.75 -0.16
C ILE A 28 9.55 -10.64 0.37
N VAL A 29 10.86 -10.90 0.41
CA VAL A 29 11.90 -9.93 0.75
C VAL A 29 12.95 -9.95 -0.34
N GLU A 30 12.79 -9.08 -1.34
CA GLU A 30 13.56 -9.12 -2.59
C GLU A 30 14.08 -7.75 -2.98
N ARG A 31 15.37 -7.65 -3.30
CA ARG A 31 15.97 -6.42 -3.81
C ARG A 31 15.94 -6.38 -5.33
N ARG A 32 15.07 -5.54 -5.89
CA ARG A 32 14.81 -5.46 -7.34
C ARG A 32 14.63 -4.01 -7.81
N PRO A 33 14.76 -3.74 -9.12
CA PRO A 33 14.31 -2.48 -9.70
C PRO A 33 12.83 -2.21 -9.35
N TYR A 34 12.55 -1.04 -8.81
CA TYR A 34 11.20 -0.60 -8.41
C TYR A 34 10.78 0.58 -9.28
N VAL A 35 9.61 0.49 -9.91
CA VAL A 35 9.06 1.50 -10.81
C VAL A 35 7.76 2.05 -10.23
N GLU A 36 7.55 3.35 -10.36
CA GLU A 36 6.37 4.08 -9.91
C GLU A 36 5.68 4.71 -11.13
N LEU A 37 4.42 4.34 -11.40
CA LEU A 37 3.60 4.87 -12.49
C LEU A 37 2.27 5.44 -11.98
N ALA A 38 1.94 6.68 -12.31
CA ALA A 38 0.64 7.26 -12.02
C ALA A 38 0.07 7.95 -13.27
N LEU A 39 -1.19 7.69 -13.58
CA LEU A 39 -1.94 8.38 -14.63
C LEU A 39 -2.86 9.42 -13.97
N GLU A 40 -2.44 10.68 -14.01
CA GLU A 40 -3.12 11.79 -13.34
C GLU A 40 -3.94 12.61 -14.34
N HIS A 41 -5.02 13.22 -13.86
CA HIS A 41 -5.96 14.05 -14.62
C HIS A 41 -6.08 15.42 -13.96
N PRO A 42 -5.02 16.25 -14.04
CA PRO A 42 -4.92 17.48 -13.25
C PRO A 42 -5.97 18.53 -13.59
N ASP A 43 -6.60 18.43 -14.77
CA ASP A 43 -7.65 19.34 -15.22
C ASP A 43 -9.04 18.99 -14.66
N LEU A 44 -9.20 17.83 -14.04
CA LEU A 44 -10.47 17.40 -13.45
C LEU A 44 -10.55 17.81 -11.98
N GLU A 45 -11.76 18.09 -11.52
CA GLU A 45 -11.99 18.32 -10.09
C GLU A 45 -12.15 16.96 -9.37
N PRO A 46 -11.51 16.80 -8.19
CA PRO A 46 -11.67 15.61 -7.38
C PRO A 46 -13.02 15.59 -6.67
N THR A 47 -13.65 14.43 -6.64
CA THR A 47 -15.02 14.23 -6.10
C THR A 47 -15.06 13.13 -5.05
N ALA A 48 -14.00 12.32 -4.99
CA ALA A 48 -13.77 11.32 -3.98
C ALA A 48 -12.31 11.36 -3.50
N TYR A 49 -12.11 10.98 -2.24
CA TYR A 49 -10.81 10.59 -1.71
C TYR A 49 -10.69 9.08 -1.81
N GLY A 50 -9.46 8.57 -1.90
CA GLY A 50 -9.19 7.14 -1.78
C GLY A 50 -9.74 6.57 -0.47
N ASP A 51 -10.16 5.31 -0.50
CA ASP A 51 -10.92 4.68 0.58
C ASP A 51 -10.03 4.19 1.75
N SER A 52 -8.70 4.35 1.66
CA SER A 52 -7.73 3.80 2.62
C SER A 52 -7.22 4.85 3.60
N PHE A 53 -7.37 4.58 4.91
CA PHE A 53 -6.86 5.44 5.98
C PHE A 53 -5.32 5.44 6.12
N PHE A 54 -4.68 4.33 5.75
CA PHE A 54 -3.21 4.18 5.70
C PHE A 54 -2.75 3.81 4.29
N PRO A 55 -1.59 4.32 3.84
CA PRO A 55 -1.03 3.96 2.55
C PRO A 55 -0.65 2.48 2.50
N ASP A 56 -0.86 1.83 1.37
CA ASP A 56 -0.52 0.43 1.12
C ASP A 56 0.99 0.17 1.10
N ALA A 57 1.75 1.13 0.57
CA ALA A 57 3.20 1.05 0.49
C ALA A 57 3.87 2.19 1.24
N ILE A 58 4.88 1.84 2.03
CA ILE A 58 5.66 2.81 2.77
C ILE A 58 7.13 2.69 2.32
N PRO A 59 7.63 3.62 1.48
CA PRO A 59 9.02 3.65 1.05
C PRO A 59 9.91 4.38 2.08
N TYR A 60 11.05 3.80 2.45
CA TYR A 60 11.94 4.39 3.45
C TYR A 60 13.34 3.78 3.45
N ALA A 61 14.25 4.40 4.20
CA ALA A 61 15.59 3.88 4.41
C ALA A 61 15.76 3.42 5.87
N LEU A 62 16.37 2.25 6.06
CA LEU A 62 16.84 1.78 7.36
C LEU A 62 18.24 1.22 7.18
N GLU A 63 19.18 1.65 8.02
CA GLU A 63 20.57 1.14 8.01
C GLU A 63 21.25 1.17 6.63
N GLY A 64 20.90 2.17 5.80
CA GLY A 64 21.44 2.32 4.44
C GLY A 64 20.73 1.49 3.36
N THR A 65 19.78 0.63 3.73
CA THR A 65 18.91 -0.09 2.79
C THR A 65 17.68 0.74 2.47
N HIS A 66 17.48 1.02 1.18
CA HIS A 66 16.24 1.62 0.69
C HIS A 66 15.21 0.51 0.43
N ARG A 67 14.13 0.52 1.21
CA ARG A 67 13.06 -0.48 1.16
C ARG A 67 11.71 0.14 0.83
N VAL A 68 10.81 -0.70 0.35
CA VAL A 68 9.40 -0.39 0.20
C VAL A 68 8.63 -1.50 0.88
N PHE A 69 7.80 -1.15 1.85
CA PHE A 69 7.05 -2.11 2.64
C PHE A 69 5.58 -2.05 2.24
N TYR A 70 5.12 -3.09 1.56
CA TYR A 70 3.71 -3.33 1.27
C TYR A 70 3.13 -4.22 2.36
N TRP A 71 2.26 -3.66 3.18
CA TRP A 71 1.70 -4.41 4.30
C TRP A 71 0.38 -5.11 3.95
N ARG A 72 -0.33 -4.66 2.91
CA ARG A 72 -1.52 -5.35 2.38
C ARG A 72 -1.13 -6.31 1.24
N PRO A 73 -1.82 -7.46 1.09
CA PRO A 73 -1.55 -8.39 0.01
C PRO A 73 -2.14 -7.85 -1.30
N THR A 74 -1.28 -7.38 -2.20
CA THR A 74 -1.68 -6.77 -3.49
C THR A 74 -1.31 -7.64 -4.70
N LEU A 75 -0.43 -8.62 -4.53
CA LEU A 75 -0.02 -9.55 -5.58
C LEU A 75 -0.94 -10.77 -5.65
N GLU A 76 -1.65 -10.92 -6.77
CA GLU A 76 -2.56 -12.03 -7.04
C GLU A 76 -1.83 -13.34 -7.36
N SER A 77 -2.49 -14.48 -7.15
CA SER A 77 -1.99 -15.86 -7.38
C SER A 77 -1.38 -16.12 -8.78
N GLY A 78 -1.65 -15.27 -9.77
CA GLY A 78 -1.10 -15.34 -11.13
C GLY A 78 0.19 -14.54 -11.37
N SER A 79 0.73 -13.85 -10.36
CA SER A 79 1.85 -12.91 -10.50
C SER A 79 3.21 -13.54 -10.87
N GLY A 80 3.30 -14.87 -10.97
CA GLY A 80 4.56 -15.58 -11.24
C GLY A 80 5.55 -15.51 -10.07
N GLU A 81 6.55 -16.39 -10.05
CA GLU A 81 7.46 -16.50 -8.91
C GLU A 81 8.43 -15.30 -8.82
N PRO A 82 8.80 -14.83 -7.61
CA PRO A 82 9.72 -13.69 -7.45
C PRO A 82 11.06 -13.84 -8.17
N GLY A 83 11.53 -15.07 -8.36
CA GLY A 83 12.76 -15.38 -9.11
C GLY A 83 12.69 -15.01 -10.60
N GLU A 84 11.49 -14.94 -11.17
CA GLU A 84 11.24 -14.62 -12.59
C GLU A 84 11.08 -13.12 -12.85
N TRP A 85 11.03 -12.30 -11.80
CA TRP A 85 10.79 -10.87 -11.92
C TRP A 85 12.07 -10.11 -12.26
N SER A 86 12.00 -9.32 -13.33
CA SER A 86 13.02 -8.33 -13.71
C SER A 86 12.92 -7.06 -12.85
N GLY A 87 11.76 -6.84 -12.23
CA GLY A 87 11.49 -5.77 -11.28
C GLY A 87 10.03 -5.77 -10.85
N VAL A 88 9.60 -4.70 -10.18
CA VAL A 88 8.20 -4.49 -9.82
C VAL A 88 7.76 -3.09 -10.21
N CYS A 89 6.49 -2.96 -10.57
CA CYS A 89 5.85 -1.72 -10.95
C CYS A 89 4.67 -1.45 -10.01
N ALA A 90 4.69 -0.29 -9.36
CA ALA A 90 3.65 0.16 -8.48
C ALA A 90 2.87 1.30 -9.14
N THR A 91 1.55 1.24 -9.03
CA THR A 91 0.64 2.29 -9.46
C THR A 91 -0.13 2.88 -8.29
N THR A 92 -1.08 3.79 -8.56
CA THR A 92 -2.02 4.24 -7.52
C THR A 92 -3.03 3.14 -7.15
N GLU A 93 -3.16 2.10 -7.97
CA GLU A 93 -4.17 1.04 -7.80
C GLU A 93 -3.58 -0.31 -7.40
N SER A 94 -2.37 -0.65 -7.88
CA SER A 94 -1.84 -1.99 -7.71
C SER A 94 -0.31 -2.06 -7.68
N LEU A 95 0.19 -3.24 -7.31
CA LEU A 95 1.58 -3.64 -7.47
C LEU A 95 1.59 -4.82 -8.45
N SER A 96 2.46 -4.76 -9.45
CA SER A 96 2.58 -5.81 -10.47
C SER A 96 4.04 -6.14 -10.72
N PRO A 97 4.38 -7.42 -10.92
CA PRO A 97 5.73 -7.79 -11.32
C PRO A 97 6.00 -7.44 -12.77
N VAL A 98 7.24 -7.06 -13.05
CA VAL A 98 7.74 -6.84 -14.41
C VAL A 98 8.52 -8.08 -14.82
N THR A 99 8.09 -8.74 -15.89
CA THR A 99 8.75 -9.95 -16.41
C THR A 99 9.25 -9.72 -17.84
N ASP A 100 10.29 -10.45 -18.25
CA ASP A 100 10.84 -10.36 -19.61
C ASP A 100 9.93 -10.99 -20.67
N ARG A 101 8.90 -11.76 -20.27
CA ARG A 101 8.17 -12.70 -21.15
C ARG A 101 6.81 -12.20 -21.62
N GLY A 102 6.37 -10.99 -21.27
CA GLY A 102 5.06 -10.49 -21.69
C GLY A 102 4.89 -8.99 -21.49
N PRO A 103 3.83 -8.39 -22.08
CA PRO A 103 3.41 -7.06 -21.68
C PRO A 103 3.16 -7.04 -20.17
N THR A 104 3.65 -6.01 -19.49
CA THR A 104 3.27 -5.77 -18.10
C THR A 104 1.88 -5.14 -18.12
N ASP A 105 0.88 -5.91 -17.72
CA ASP A 105 -0.45 -5.39 -17.46
C ASP A 105 -0.47 -4.89 -16.01
N PHE A 106 -0.55 -3.58 -15.84
CA PHE A 106 -0.76 -2.92 -14.54
C PHE A 106 -1.95 -1.96 -14.68
N ASP A 107 -2.69 -1.80 -13.59
CA ASP A 107 -3.86 -0.94 -13.58
C ASP A 107 -3.45 0.51 -13.34
N LEU A 108 -3.81 1.39 -14.29
CA LEU A 108 -3.62 2.84 -14.19
C LEU A 108 -4.90 3.57 -13.77
N VAL A 109 -6.04 2.87 -13.75
CA VAL A 109 -7.36 3.36 -13.35
C VAL A 109 -8.10 2.24 -12.63
N SER A 110 -9.09 2.57 -11.79
CA SER A 110 -9.95 1.58 -11.15
C SER A 110 -11.30 1.52 -11.86
N ARG A 111 -11.69 0.34 -12.35
CA ARG A 111 -13.01 0.13 -12.96
C ARG A 111 -14.02 -0.30 -11.89
N ARG A 112 -15.21 0.32 -11.86
CA ARG A 112 -16.29 0.06 -10.91
C ARG A 112 -17.61 -0.04 -11.67
N ASP A 113 -18.11 -1.26 -11.87
CA ASP A 113 -19.32 -1.54 -12.65
C ASP A 113 -19.35 -0.78 -13.99
N GLU A 114 -20.32 0.12 -14.16
CA GLU A 114 -20.53 0.96 -15.35
C GLU A 114 -19.75 2.29 -15.30
N THR A 115 -18.76 2.41 -14.39
CA THR A 115 -17.97 3.64 -14.20
C THR A 115 -16.48 3.34 -14.10
N THR A 116 -15.66 4.36 -14.30
CA THR A 116 -14.21 4.31 -14.11
C THR A 116 -13.78 5.42 -13.18
N ALA A 117 -13.06 5.08 -12.11
CA ALA A 117 -12.38 6.03 -11.26
C ALA A 117 -11.02 6.38 -11.87
N VAL A 118 -10.84 7.66 -12.19
CA VAL A 118 -9.57 8.20 -12.67
C VAL A 118 -8.91 9.04 -11.57
N THR A 119 -7.60 8.91 -11.44
CA THR A 119 -6.82 9.68 -10.46
C THR A 119 -6.64 11.11 -10.94
N VAL A 120 -7.01 12.09 -10.10
CA VAL A 120 -6.77 13.52 -10.35
C VAL A 120 -5.35 13.88 -9.91
N ASP A 121 -5.01 13.54 -8.66
CA ASP A 121 -3.66 13.61 -8.09
C ASP A 121 -3.50 12.48 -7.08
N GLY A 122 -2.32 11.87 -7.00
CA GLY A 122 -2.10 10.75 -6.11
C GLY A 122 -0.65 10.44 -5.79
N THR A 123 -0.48 9.74 -4.66
CA THR A 123 0.76 9.09 -4.30
C THR A 123 0.65 7.60 -4.62
N ILE A 124 1.73 7.02 -5.14
CA ILE A 124 1.79 5.58 -5.41
C ILE A 124 1.52 4.79 -4.13
N ALA A 125 0.56 3.87 -4.22
CA ALA A 125 0.14 3.02 -3.10
C ALA A 125 -0.11 3.82 -1.80
N GLY A 126 -0.69 5.02 -1.94
CA GLY A 126 -1.06 5.91 -0.86
C GLY A 126 -2.27 6.75 -1.22
N ASP A 127 -2.38 7.94 -0.62
CA ASP A 127 -3.56 8.78 -0.82
C ASP A 127 -3.66 9.23 -2.28
N SER A 128 -4.86 9.11 -2.82
CA SER A 128 -5.23 9.66 -4.12
C SER A 128 -6.56 10.39 -4.03
N THR A 129 -6.68 11.42 -4.83
CA THR A 129 -7.94 12.08 -5.13
C THR A 129 -8.42 11.60 -6.49
N ARG A 130 -9.71 11.31 -6.58
CA ARG A 130 -10.28 10.62 -7.74
C ARG A 130 -11.53 11.35 -8.22
N THR A 131 -11.85 11.13 -9.49
CA THR A 131 -13.15 11.50 -10.05
C THR A 131 -13.73 10.30 -10.79
N LEU A 132 -15.05 10.12 -10.71
CA LEU A 132 -15.76 9.03 -11.38
C LEU A 132 -16.26 9.52 -12.75
N VAL A 133 -15.94 8.76 -13.79
CA VAL A 133 -16.39 9.00 -15.15
C VAL A 133 -17.16 7.78 -15.67
N GLU A 134 -18.08 7.99 -16.61
CA GLU A 134 -18.89 6.90 -17.18
C GLU A 134 -18.02 5.89 -17.93
N SER A 135 -17.07 6.38 -18.73
CA SER A 135 -16.12 5.52 -19.43
C SER A 135 -14.80 6.23 -19.65
N TYR A 136 -13.72 5.44 -19.68
CA TYR A 136 -12.38 5.96 -19.93
C TYR A 136 -11.54 4.94 -20.70
N ALA A 137 -11.07 5.34 -21.88
CA ALA A 137 -10.16 4.53 -22.67
C ALA A 137 -8.73 4.68 -22.12
N VAL A 138 -8.24 3.73 -21.34
CA VAL A 138 -6.88 3.82 -20.75
C VAL A 138 -5.80 3.90 -21.86
N PRO A 139 -4.81 4.82 -21.77
CA PRO A 139 -3.67 4.86 -22.69
C PRO A 139 -2.87 3.55 -22.71
N ASP A 140 -2.26 3.20 -23.85
CA ASP A 140 -1.42 2.00 -23.97
C ASP A 140 -0.03 2.27 -23.38
N VAL A 141 0.15 1.91 -22.11
CA VAL A 141 1.40 2.09 -21.36
C VAL A 141 2.01 0.73 -21.05
N ARG A 142 3.27 0.51 -21.45
CA ARG A 142 3.97 -0.77 -21.20
C ARG A 142 5.41 -0.56 -20.81
N ILE A 143 5.93 -1.37 -19.90
CA ILE A 143 7.36 -1.46 -19.66
C ILE A 143 7.97 -2.36 -20.74
N ARG A 144 8.86 -1.81 -21.58
CA ARG A 144 9.54 -2.55 -22.64
C ARG A 144 10.85 -3.17 -22.19
N ALA A 145 11.57 -2.47 -21.33
CA ALA A 145 12.83 -2.93 -20.77
C ALA A 145 13.03 -2.32 -19.40
N LEU A 146 13.54 -3.14 -18.47
CA LEU A 146 13.87 -2.73 -17.12
C LEU A 146 15.22 -3.34 -16.74
N SER A 147 16.14 -2.49 -16.31
CA SER A 147 17.41 -2.88 -15.70
C SER A 147 17.64 -2.07 -14.44
N GLU A 148 18.72 -2.37 -13.71
CA GLU A 148 19.07 -1.66 -12.47
C GLU A 148 19.25 -0.14 -12.65
N SER A 149 19.66 0.29 -13.85
CA SER A 149 20.00 1.69 -14.13
C SER A 149 19.09 2.37 -15.15
N ARG A 150 18.23 1.61 -15.86
CA ARG A 150 17.44 2.13 -16.97
C ARG A 150 16.05 1.49 -17.04
N LEU A 151 15.04 2.34 -17.12
CA LEU A 151 13.66 1.99 -17.45
C LEU A 151 13.33 2.52 -18.85
N GLU A 152 12.70 1.69 -19.68
CA GLU A 152 12.11 2.09 -20.96
C GLU A 152 10.61 1.78 -20.95
N VAL A 153 9.80 2.83 -21.03
CA VAL A 153 8.33 2.76 -21.07
C VAL A 153 7.87 3.13 -22.47
N LEU A 154 6.96 2.34 -23.04
CA LEU A 154 6.22 2.71 -24.24
C LEU A 154 4.90 3.36 -23.81
N VAL A 155 4.60 4.53 -24.37
CA VAL A 155 3.37 5.30 -24.10
C VAL A 155 2.73 5.64 -25.43
N ASP A 156 1.60 5.03 -25.76
CA ASP A 156 0.90 5.18 -27.04
C ASP A 156 1.86 5.08 -28.25
N GLY A 157 2.74 4.07 -28.22
CA GLY A 157 3.74 3.82 -29.26
C GLY A 157 5.01 4.68 -29.18
N THR A 158 5.09 5.67 -28.28
CA THR A 158 6.26 6.53 -28.07
C THR A 158 7.15 5.99 -26.95
N ALA A 159 8.44 5.76 -27.24
CA ALA A 159 9.39 5.26 -26.25
C ALA A 159 9.93 6.39 -25.35
N VAL A 160 9.87 6.16 -24.04
CA VAL A 160 10.30 7.07 -22.99
C VAL A 160 11.34 6.36 -22.13
N VAL A 161 12.56 6.91 -22.08
CA VAL A 161 13.64 6.39 -21.25
C VAL A 161 13.73 7.20 -19.95
N VAL A 162 13.82 6.49 -18.82
CA VAL A 162 13.94 7.05 -17.47
C VAL A 162 15.14 6.40 -16.75
N PRO A 163 16.22 7.15 -16.49
CA PRO A 163 17.35 6.67 -15.69
C PRO A 163 16.98 6.41 -14.23
N ALA A 164 17.70 5.49 -13.57
CA ALA A 164 17.55 5.28 -12.13
C ALA A 164 17.82 6.56 -11.33
N GLY A 165 17.06 6.74 -10.26
CA GLY A 165 17.07 7.94 -9.42
C GLY A 165 16.34 9.15 -10.03
N THR A 166 15.68 9.00 -11.18
CA THR A 166 15.00 10.12 -11.87
C THR A 166 13.50 9.91 -12.00
N ARG A 167 12.82 10.95 -12.48
CA ARG A 167 11.40 10.96 -12.78
C ARG A 167 11.14 11.74 -14.05
N ARG A 168 10.03 11.43 -14.71
CA ARG A 168 9.57 12.07 -15.94
C ARG A 168 8.06 12.23 -15.91
N ARG A 169 7.57 13.31 -16.51
CA ARG A 169 6.16 13.52 -16.82
C ARG A 169 5.99 13.43 -18.32
N VAL A 170 4.93 12.75 -18.75
CA VAL A 170 4.57 12.57 -20.15
C VAL A 170 3.13 13.03 -20.30
N SER A 171 2.93 14.21 -20.87
CA SER A 171 1.60 14.68 -21.24
C SER A 171 1.05 13.83 -22.38
N LEU A 172 -0.18 13.38 -22.25
CA LEU A 172 -0.87 12.55 -23.24
C LEU A 172 -1.77 13.40 -24.12
N ALA A 173 -2.39 12.78 -25.13
CA ALA A 173 -3.39 13.45 -25.93
C ALA A 173 -4.58 13.86 -25.06
N GLU A 174 -5.14 15.04 -25.36
CA GLU A 174 -6.38 15.52 -24.77
C GLU A 174 -7.51 14.53 -24.99
N ARG A 175 -8.36 14.40 -23.98
CA ARG A 175 -9.49 13.49 -23.94
C ARG A 175 -10.72 14.22 -23.46
N THR A 176 -11.87 13.72 -23.88
CA THR A 176 -13.16 14.15 -23.37
C THR A 176 -13.75 13.04 -22.52
N VAL A 177 -14.18 13.37 -21.31
CA VAL A 177 -14.80 12.44 -20.36
C VAL A 177 -16.15 12.97 -19.90
N ILE A 178 -17.06 12.07 -19.52
CA ILE A 178 -18.34 12.43 -18.90
C ILE A 178 -18.24 12.06 -17.43
N ARG A 179 -18.36 13.06 -16.55
CA ARG A 179 -18.34 12.87 -15.09
C ARG A 179 -19.69 12.33 -14.63
N VAL A 180 -19.66 11.40 -13.68
CA VAL A 180 -20.89 10.81 -13.11
C VAL A 180 -21.63 11.79 -12.20
N ASP A 181 -20.92 12.75 -11.62
CA ASP A 181 -21.44 13.70 -10.62
C ASP A 181 -21.77 15.10 -11.18
N GLY A 182 -21.45 15.34 -12.45
CA GLY A 182 -21.65 16.63 -13.12
C GLY A 182 -22.97 16.73 -13.88
N GLU A 183 -23.26 17.92 -14.41
CA GLU A 183 -24.17 18.02 -15.56
C GLU A 183 -23.57 17.14 -16.67
N GLU A 184 -24.40 16.40 -17.44
CA GLU A 184 -24.01 15.46 -18.52
C GLU A 184 -23.15 16.10 -19.65
N SER A 185 -22.66 17.33 -19.46
CA SER A 185 -21.70 18.00 -20.31
C SER A 185 -20.34 17.29 -20.31
N PRO A 186 -19.82 16.92 -21.49
CA PRO A 186 -18.48 16.40 -21.62
C PRO A 186 -17.43 17.42 -21.13
N THR A 187 -16.44 16.95 -20.37
CA THR A 187 -15.32 17.75 -19.85
C THR A 187 -14.02 17.35 -20.55
N GLU A 188 -13.23 18.34 -20.98
CA GLU A 188 -11.91 18.12 -21.57
C GLU A 188 -10.84 17.96 -20.47
N THR A 189 -9.90 17.04 -20.68
CA THR A 189 -8.76 16.81 -19.78
C THR A 189 -7.54 16.36 -20.57
N THR A 190 -6.35 16.78 -20.15
CA THR A 190 -5.08 16.32 -20.68
C THR A 190 -4.38 15.45 -19.62
N PRO A 191 -4.48 14.11 -19.73
CA PRO A 191 -3.87 13.24 -18.74
C PRO A 191 -2.34 13.34 -18.75
N GLU A 192 -1.73 13.15 -17.59
CA GLU A 192 -0.28 13.09 -17.43
C GLU A 192 0.14 11.73 -16.88
N LEU A 193 1.03 11.02 -17.59
CA LEU A 193 1.71 9.86 -17.04
C LEU A 193 2.96 10.33 -16.28
N ARG A 194 2.93 10.17 -14.96
CA ARG A 194 4.09 10.32 -14.09
C ARG A 194 4.83 9.00 -14.00
N VAL A 195 6.08 9.01 -14.43
CA VAL A 195 7.00 7.88 -14.33
C VAL A 195 8.12 8.24 -13.38
N ARG A 196 8.30 7.47 -12.31
CA ARG A 196 9.45 7.60 -11.43
C ARG A 196 10.18 6.25 -11.34
N PHE A 197 11.50 6.32 -11.45
CA PHE A 197 12.34 5.12 -11.32
C PHE A 197 13.37 5.36 -10.22
N PRO A 198 13.05 5.04 -8.96
CA PRO A 198 13.97 5.21 -7.83
C PRO A 198 15.24 4.34 -7.90
N GLY A 199 15.27 3.34 -8.79
CA GLY A 199 16.32 2.33 -8.87
C GLY A 199 15.94 1.08 -8.08
N GLN A 200 16.94 0.40 -7.52
CA GLN A 200 16.70 -0.78 -6.69
C GLN A 200 16.06 -0.42 -5.34
N ARG A 201 15.10 -1.23 -4.91
CA ARG A 201 14.52 -1.23 -3.57
C ARG A 201 14.39 -2.65 -3.06
N GLU A 202 14.56 -2.82 -1.75
CA GLU A 202 14.18 -4.04 -1.05
C GLU A 202 12.66 -4.01 -0.82
N LEU A 203 11.94 -4.84 -1.57
CA LEU A 203 10.50 -5.00 -1.43
C LEU A 203 10.22 -5.96 -0.28
N HIS A 204 9.43 -5.52 0.69
CA HIS A 204 8.75 -6.40 1.64
C HIS A 204 7.29 -6.48 1.26
N HIS A 205 6.76 -7.68 1.04
CA HIS A 205 5.36 -7.92 0.70
C HIS A 205 4.92 -9.28 1.26
N PRO A 206 3.64 -9.49 1.61
CA PRO A 206 3.09 -10.83 1.83
C PRO A 206 3.47 -11.81 0.72
N VAL A 207 3.32 -13.12 0.93
CA VAL A 207 3.44 -14.05 -0.20
C VAL A 207 2.35 -13.78 -1.25
N ILE A 208 2.61 -14.21 -2.47
CA ILE A 208 1.64 -14.12 -3.57
C ILE A 208 0.33 -14.82 -3.16
N GLY A 209 -0.81 -14.16 -3.36
CA GLY A 209 -2.12 -14.69 -2.98
C GLY A 209 -2.35 -14.81 -1.46
N ALA A 210 -1.52 -14.16 -0.64
CA ALA A 210 -1.71 -14.15 0.80
C ALA A 210 -3.05 -13.53 1.20
N ASN A 211 -3.67 -14.09 2.24
CA ASN A 211 -4.85 -13.54 2.92
C ASN A 211 -4.47 -12.88 4.25
N TYR A 212 -3.26 -12.35 4.36
CA TYR A 212 -2.74 -11.74 5.57
C TYR A 212 -2.05 -10.42 5.28
N ARG A 213 -2.02 -9.56 6.29
CA ARG A 213 -1.27 -8.32 6.31
C ARG A 213 0.08 -8.54 6.97
N LEU A 214 1.13 -7.96 6.41
CA LEU A 214 2.51 -8.13 6.86
C LEU A 214 3.00 -6.86 7.54
N PHE A 215 3.77 -6.98 8.61
CA PHE A 215 4.39 -5.86 9.30
C PHE A 215 5.84 -6.15 9.68
N PRO A 216 6.67 -5.10 9.87
CA PRO A 216 7.98 -5.26 10.50
C PRO A 216 7.87 -5.95 11.87
N SER A 217 8.97 -6.51 12.35
CA SER A 217 9.04 -7.10 13.70
C SER A 217 8.68 -6.11 14.82
N PHE A 218 9.02 -4.82 14.63
CA PHE A 218 9.03 -3.81 15.68
C PHE A 218 9.84 -4.18 16.94
N GLY A 219 10.66 -5.23 16.91
CA GLY A 219 11.32 -5.78 18.09
C GLY A 219 10.34 -6.46 19.05
N LEU A 220 9.10 -6.70 18.60
CA LEU A 220 8.07 -7.38 19.36
C LEU A 220 8.36 -8.88 19.37
N ASP A 221 8.32 -9.46 20.57
CA ASP A 221 8.27 -10.90 20.77
C ASP A 221 6.82 -11.29 21.01
N LEU A 222 6.19 -11.89 19.99
CA LEU A 222 4.78 -12.27 20.06
C LEU A 222 4.53 -13.35 21.12
N GLU A 223 5.56 -14.09 21.57
CA GLU A 223 5.42 -15.05 22.67
C GLU A 223 5.17 -14.38 24.02
N ALA A 224 5.69 -13.16 24.18
CA ALA A 224 5.60 -12.40 25.42
C ALA A 224 4.36 -11.50 25.48
N VAL A 225 3.62 -11.36 24.38
CA VAL A 225 2.39 -10.55 24.33
C VAL A 225 1.24 -11.32 25.01
N PRO A 226 0.55 -10.75 26.00
CA PRO A 226 -0.59 -11.41 26.63
C PRO A 226 -1.83 -11.37 25.74
N SER A 227 -2.72 -12.36 25.91
CA SER A 227 -4.09 -12.36 25.38
C SER A 227 -5.05 -12.77 26.51
N PRO A 228 -5.99 -11.90 26.95
CA PRO A 228 -6.22 -10.55 26.45
C PRO A 228 -5.08 -9.57 26.77
N LEU A 229 -4.92 -8.57 25.91
CA LEU A 229 -4.02 -7.44 26.06
C LEU A 229 -4.80 -6.24 26.59
N ALA A 230 -4.30 -5.59 27.65
CA ALA A 230 -4.86 -4.33 28.13
C ALA A 230 -4.41 -3.18 27.23
N VAL A 231 -5.25 -2.78 26.29
CA VAL A 231 -4.96 -1.78 25.25
C VAL A 231 -5.21 -0.37 25.79
N PRO A 232 -4.19 0.52 25.84
CA PRO A 232 -4.37 1.91 26.25
C PRO A 232 -5.24 2.70 25.27
N THR A 233 -6.13 3.53 25.81
CA THR A 233 -7.00 4.42 25.02
C THR A 233 -6.88 5.87 25.48
N ALA A 234 -6.93 6.78 24.52
CA ALA A 234 -7.00 8.23 24.73
C ALA A 234 -8.23 8.76 24.00
N ASN A 235 -9.15 9.42 24.71
CA ASN A 235 -10.44 9.88 24.18
C ASN A 235 -11.31 8.77 23.57
N GLY A 236 -11.18 7.53 24.05
CA GLY A 236 -11.91 6.38 23.52
C GLY A 236 -11.31 5.77 22.25
N GLU A 237 -10.20 6.32 21.75
CA GLU A 237 -9.45 5.79 20.62
C GLU A 237 -8.16 5.11 21.09
N LEU A 238 -7.59 4.27 20.24
CA LEU A 238 -6.32 3.60 20.52
C LEU A 238 -5.17 4.59 20.73
N ASP A 239 -4.48 4.50 21.87
CA ASP A 239 -3.23 5.22 22.09
C ASP A 239 -2.04 4.36 21.63
N HIS A 240 -1.64 4.58 20.37
CA HIS A 240 -0.58 3.85 19.70
C HIS A 240 0.79 3.98 20.39
N GLU A 241 1.09 5.11 21.03
CA GLU A 241 2.38 5.34 21.70
C GLU A 241 2.40 4.65 23.06
N ALA A 242 1.32 4.75 23.83
CA ALA A 242 1.19 4.04 25.10
C ALA A 242 1.16 2.52 24.90
N LEU A 243 0.50 2.03 23.84
CA LEU A 243 0.53 0.61 23.47
C LEU A 243 1.94 0.15 23.09
N ALA A 244 2.69 0.95 22.33
CA ALA A 244 4.08 0.60 22.01
C ALA A 244 4.93 0.49 23.27
N ALA A 245 4.82 1.46 24.18
CA ALA A 245 5.54 1.45 25.45
C ALA A 245 5.17 0.24 26.33
N SER A 246 3.88 -0.14 26.39
CA SER A 246 3.45 -1.31 27.18
C SER A 246 3.95 -2.64 26.61
N LEU A 247 4.18 -2.71 25.29
CA LEU A 247 4.73 -3.86 24.59
C LEU A 247 6.28 -3.81 24.44
N GLY A 248 6.94 -2.80 25.01
CA GLY A 248 8.40 -2.65 24.95
C GLY A 248 8.93 -2.22 23.57
N VAL A 249 8.08 -1.69 22.69
CA VAL A 249 8.45 -1.20 21.36
C VAL A 249 8.93 0.25 21.48
N ASP A 250 10.21 0.49 21.22
CA ASP A 250 10.77 1.85 21.16
C ASP A 250 10.49 2.50 19.80
N LEU A 251 9.42 3.29 19.72
CA LEU A 251 9.09 4.08 18.52
C LEU A 251 10.05 5.26 18.30
N SER A 252 10.71 5.77 19.34
CA SER A 252 11.57 6.94 19.24
C SER A 252 12.86 6.66 18.48
N ALA A 253 13.36 5.42 18.59
CA ALA A 253 14.48 4.91 17.81
C ALA A 253 14.12 4.57 16.35
N ARG A 254 12.82 4.61 15.98
CA ARG A 254 12.34 4.17 14.66
C ARG A 254 12.14 5.33 13.70
N PRO A 255 12.44 5.14 12.39
CA PRO A 255 12.12 6.14 11.38
C PRO A 255 10.61 6.35 11.32
N TYR A 256 10.18 7.58 10.97
CA TYR A 256 8.76 7.93 10.87
C TYR A 256 7.91 6.90 10.08
N PRO A 257 8.37 6.41 8.91
CA PRO A 257 7.74 5.29 8.20
C PRO A 257 7.38 4.04 9.04
N GLU A 258 8.25 3.58 9.94
CA GLU A 258 7.91 2.43 10.80
C GLU A 258 6.91 2.79 11.89
N ARG A 259 6.87 4.06 12.32
CA ARG A 259 5.85 4.52 13.26
C ARG A 259 4.47 4.52 12.61
N VAL A 260 4.38 4.83 11.31
CA VAL A 260 3.14 4.68 10.54
C VAL A 260 2.76 3.20 10.39
N LEU A 261 3.71 2.31 10.06
CA LEU A 261 3.45 0.86 10.04
C LEU A 261 3.01 0.32 11.41
N TRP A 262 3.57 0.85 12.49
CA TRP A 262 3.15 0.52 13.85
C TRP A 262 1.71 0.94 14.11
N GLN A 263 1.32 2.16 13.72
CA GLN A 263 -0.06 2.62 13.86
C GLN A 263 -1.02 1.73 13.09
N ALA A 264 -0.68 1.38 11.84
CA ALA A 264 -1.48 0.45 11.03
C ALA A 264 -1.59 -0.94 11.69
N PHE A 265 -0.48 -1.50 12.19
CA PHE A 265 -0.47 -2.77 12.91
C PHE A 265 -1.34 -2.72 14.16
N ALA A 266 -1.11 -1.74 15.03
CA ALA A 266 -1.79 -1.60 16.31
C ALA A 266 -3.29 -1.37 16.11
N TYR A 267 -3.68 -0.51 15.17
CA TYR A 267 -5.08 -0.32 14.80
C TYR A 267 -5.69 -1.63 14.29
N THR A 268 -5.04 -2.31 13.35
CA THR A 268 -5.62 -3.54 12.78
C THR A 268 -5.69 -4.70 13.79
N ALA A 269 -4.71 -4.83 14.67
CA ALA A 269 -4.60 -5.94 15.62
C ALA A 269 -5.35 -5.72 16.93
N PHE A 270 -5.51 -4.47 17.36
CA PHE A 270 -5.90 -4.14 18.72
C PHE A 270 -6.89 -2.97 18.81
N ASP A 271 -7.59 -2.63 17.73
CA ASP A 271 -8.67 -1.63 17.77
C ASP A 271 -9.69 -2.04 18.86
N PRO A 272 -9.91 -1.21 19.89
CA PRO A 272 -10.85 -1.50 20.97
C PRO A 272 -12.31 -1.62 20.50
N HIS A 273 -12.62 -1.16 19.28
CA HIS A 273 -13.94 -1.21 18.68
C HIS A 273 -14.09 -2.34 17.64
N ALA A 274 -13.05 -3.15 17.42
CA ALA A 274 -13.13 -4.28 16.49
C ALA A 274 -14.01 -5.41 17.06
N ASP A 275 -14.94 -5.89 16.24
CA ASP A 275 -15.81 -7.03 16.59
C ASP A 275 -15.16 -8.39 16.30
N SER A 276 -14.01 -8.42 15.61
CA SER A 276 -13.27 -9.64 15.26
C SER A 276 -12.11 -9.90 16.22
N VAL A 277 -11.79 -11.18 16.41
CA VAL A 277 -10.57 -11.61 17.12
C VAL A 277 -9.51 -11.88 16.06
N PRO A 278 -8.47 -11.05 15.93
CA PRO A 278 -7.46 -11.23 14.89
C PRO A 278 -6.53 -12.40 15.23
N GLU A 279 -6.05 -13.07 14.19
CA GLU A 279 -5.01 -14.09 14.30
C GLU A 279 -3.65 -13.46 13.99
N LEU A 280 -2.70 -13.62 14.90
CA LEU A 280 -1.33 -13.10 14.80
C LEU A 280 -0.30 -14.24 14.80
N TRP A 281 0.72 -14.11 13.95
CA TRP A 281 1.92 -14.93 14.02
C TRP A 281 3.18 -14.14 13.68
N GLN A 282 4.32 -14.73 14.00
CA GLN A 282 5.64 -14.18 13.69
C GLN A 282 6.41 -15.18 12.84
N PHE A 283 6.97 -14.71 11.73
CA PHE A 283 7.84 -15.51 10.86
C PHE A 283 9.24 -15.66 11.49
N PRO A 284 10.03 -16.68 11.10
CA PRO A 284 11.43 -16.82 11.54
C PRO A 284 12.30 -15.59 11.23
N THR A 285 11.95 -14.83 10.19
CA THR A 285 12.59 -13.56 9.82
C THR A 285 12.24 -12.39 10.75
N GLY A 286 11.37 -12.62 11.73
CA GLY A 286 10.89 -11.64 12.71
C GLY A 286 9.67 -10.83 12.26
N HIS A 287 9.31 -10.86 10.97
CA HIS A 287 8.12 -10.19 10.47
C HIS A 287 6.85 -10.67 11.18
N LEU A 288 5.95 -9.74 11.46
CA LEU A 288 4.65 -10.04 12.04
C LEU A 288 3.64 -10.17 10.91
N ALA A 289 2.66 -11.06 11.07
CA ALA A 289 1.52 -11.09 10.19
C ALA A 289 0.22 -11.21 10.96
N LEU A 290 -0.82 -10.65 10.34
CA LEU A 290 -2.16 -10.55 10.86
C LEU A 290 -3.13 -11.05 9.79
N SER A 291 -3.99 -12.00 10.13
CA SER A 291 -5.19 -12.29 9.34
C SER A 291 -6.43 -11.88 10.13
N ASP A 292 -7.34 -11.20 9.44
CA ASP A 292 -8.72 -11.07 9.88
C ASP A 292 -9.54 -12.11 9.14
N ASP A 293 -10.32 -12.91 9.86
CA ASP A 293 -11.27 -13.90 9.33
C ASP A 293 -12.33 -13.31 8.37
N GLN A 294 -12.33 -12.00 8.14
CA GLN A 294 -13.25 -11.30 7.24
C GLN A 294 -12.85 -11.33 5.75
N ILE A 295 -11.72 -11.95 5.35
CA ILE A 295 -11.37 -12.11 3.92
C ILE A 295 -12.05 -13.35 3.28
N GLY A 296 -12.94 -14.02 4.02
CA GLY A 296 -13.71 -15.19 3.56
C GLY A 296 -15.21 -14.95 3.56
N GLY A 297 -15.71 -14.06 2.71
CA GLY A 297 -17.14 -13.81 2.59
C GLY A 297 -17.52 -13.01 1.36
N ASP A 298 -17.47 -13.66 0.19
CA ASP A 298 -18.47 -13.48 -0.87
C ASP A 298 -18.48 -14.76 -1.73
N ASP A 299 -19.60 -15.47 -1.64
CA ASP A 299 -20.05 -16.57 -2.51
C ASP A 299 -20.99 -15.97 -3.57
#